data_AF-A0A661YYC0-F1
#
_entry.id   AF-A0A661YYC0-F1
#
_cell.length_a   1.000
_cell.length_b   1.000
_cell.length_c   1.000
_cell.angle_alpha   90.00
_cell.angle_beta   90.00
_cell.angle_gamma   90.00
#
_symmetry.space_group_name_H-M   'P 1'
#
loop_
_entity.id
_entity.type
_entity.pdbx_description
1 polymer ?
#
loop_
_entity_poly.entity_id
_entity_poly.type
_entity_poly.pdbx_seq_one_letter_code
_entity_poly.pdbx_strand_id
1 'polypeptide(L)'
;MSTAKEVRKKFSDNLYGDKVIWVIVAILSVLSLLVVWSSTGSLAYKYHGGNTFYYFLKHGSLMFFGLLIMFLAHLVNYKYYSRLSQILIFLAVPLLLLTLVSGTSLNEASRWLYIPGINLSCQTSDLAKLALIMYLARLLSKKQEDIK
;
A
#
# COMPACT_ATOMS: atom_id res chain seq x y z
N MET A 1 -18.49 -10.55 -32.44
CA MET A 1 -17.10 -10.01 -32.38
C MET A 1 -17.03 -8.51 -32.05
N SER A 2 -18.14 -7.73 -32.15
CA SER A 2 -18.17 -6.28 -31.87
C SER A 2 -18.24 -5.93 -30.36
N THR A 3 -19.04 -6.67 -29.59
CA THR A 3 -19.34 -6.38 -28.17
C THR A 3 -18.11 -6.45 -27.26
N ALA A 4 -17.20 -7.41 -27.52
CA ALA A 4 -15.96 -7.54 -26.74
C ALA A 4 -14.99 -6.38 -26.97
N LYS A 5 -14.96 -5.81 -28.19
CA LYS A 5 -14.15 -4.61 -28.49
C LYS A 5 -14.75 -3.36 -27.82
N GLU A 6 -16.06 -3.24 -27.78
CA GLU A 6 -16.76 -2.15 -27.10
C GLU A 6 -16.55 -2.17 -25.57
N VAL A 7 -16.69 -3.33 -24.95
CA VAL A 7 -16.41 -3.51 -23.51
C VAL A 7 -14.95 -3.17 -23.21
N ARG A 8 -14.02 -3.65 -24.04
CA ARG A 8 -12.58 -3.35 -23.90
C ARG A 8 -12.28 -1.86 -24.07
N LYS A 9 -12.93 -1.17 -25.02
CA LYS A 9 -12.74 0.27 -25.26
C LYS A 9 -13.27 1.10 -24.10
N LYS A 10 -14.48 0.81 -23.63
CA LYS A 10 -15.11 1.48 -22.47
C LYS A 10 -14.32 1.30 -21.18
N PHE A 11 -13.72 0.12 -20.98
CA PHE A 11 -12.81 -0.13 -19.85
C PHE A 11 -11.50 0.66 -19.97
N SER A 12 -10.99 0.80 -21.19
CA SER A 12 -9.78 1.56 -21.48
C SER A 12 -9.96 3.08 -21.37
N ASP A 13 -11.17 3.58 -21.58
CA ASP A 13 -11.45 5.02 -21.55
C ASP A 13 -11.87 5.50 -20.15
N ASN A 14 -12.35 4.60 -19.26
CA ASN A 14 -12.69 4.91 -17.86
C ASN A 14 -11.52 4.73 -16.88
N LEU A 15 -10.43 4.08 -17.27
CA LEU A 15 -9.19 4.11 -16.51
C LEU A 15 -8.48 5.42 -16.85
N TYR A 16 -8.79 6.50 -16.13
CA TYR A 16 -8.09 7.80 -16.15
C TYR A 16 -6.61 7.69 -15.67
N GLY A 17 -6.01 6.50 -15.74
CA GLY A 17 -4.63 6.20 -15.33
C GLY A 17 -3.93 5.38 -16.41
N ASP A 18 -2.60 5.38 -16.37
CA ASP A 18 -1.78 4.64 -17.33
C ASP A 18 -2.06 3.13 -17.25
N LYS A 19 -2.59 2.56 -18.34
CA LYS A 19 -2.94 1.14 -18.46
C LYS A 19 -1.73 0.24 -18.24
N VAL A 20 -0.53 0.72 -18.58
CA VAL A 20 0.71 -0.01 -18.39
C VAL A 20 0.98 -0.24 -16.91
N ILE A 21 0.75 0.77 -16.06
CA ILE A 21 0.93 0.66 -14.61
C ILE A 21 -0.03 -0.39 -14.02
N TRP A 22 -1.30 -0.37 -14.44
CA TRP A 22 -2.27 -1.37 -13.99
C TRP A 22 -1.89 -2.80 -14.38
N VAL A 23 -1.35 -3.00 -15.59
CA VAL A 23 -0.86 -4.31 -16.04
C VAL A 23 0.35 -4.76 -15.21
N ILE A 24 1.31 -3.86 -14.95
CA ILE A 24 2.48 -4.15 -14.12
C ILE A 24 2.06 -4.55 -12.71
N VAL A 25 1.15 -3.79 -12.08
CA VAL A 25 0.64 -4.10 -10.75
C VAL A 25 -0.04 -5.45 -10.72
N ALA A 26 -0.89 -5.76 -11.70
CA ALA A 26 -1.57 -7.06 -11.78
C ALA A 26 -0.58 -8.22 -11.88
N ILE A 27 0.45 -8.09 -12.72
CA ILE A 27 1.51 -9.11 -12.87
C ILE A 27 2.26 -9.29 -11.55
N LEU A 28 2.70 -8.21 -10.91
CA LEU A 28 3.42 -8.26 -9.64
C LEU A 28 2.57 -8.85 -8.51
N SER A 29 1.27 -8.58 -8.49
CA SER A 29 0.33 -9.16 -7.53
C SER A 29 0.20 -10.68 -7.71
N VAL A 30 0.06 -11.16 -8.95
CA VAL A 30 0.00 -12.62 -9.22
C VAL A 30 1.32 -13.29 -8.82
N LEU A 31 2.46 -12.70 -9.20
CA LEU A 31 3.77 -13.21 -8.81
C LEU A 31 3.94 -13.23 -7.29
N SER A 32 3.47 -12.22 -6.57
CA SER A 32 3.49 -12.17 -5.10
C SER A 32 2.74 -13.37 -4.49
N LEU A 33 1.52 -13.66 -4.96
CA LEU A 33 0.74 -14.80 -4.48
C LEU A 33 1.45 -16.14 -4.76
N LEU A 34 2.05 -16.29 -5.94
CA LEU A 34 2.81 -17.50 -6.31
C LEU A 34 4.02 -17.71 -5.40
N VAL A 35 4.79 -16.66 -5.14
CA VAL A 35 5.96 -16.72 -4.24
C VAL A 35 5.55 -17.07 -2.82
N VAL A 36 4.47 -16.47 -2.32
CA VAL A 36 3.97 -16.77 -0.96
C VAL A 36 3.49 -18.23 -0.87
N TRP A 37 2.75 -18.72 -1.87
CA TRP A 37 2.35 -20.13 -1.91
C TRP A 37 3.56 -21.07 -1.90
N SER A 38 4.59 -20.77 -2.70
CA SER A 38 5.80 -21.58 -2.79
C SER A 38 6.65 -21.54 -1.51
N SER A 39 6.75 -20.39 -0.84
CA SER A 39 7.65 -20.21 0.31
C SER A 39 7.02 -20.62 1.65
N THR A 40 5.69 -20.58 1.76
CA THR A 40 5.01 -20.80 3.05
C THR A 40 4.84 -22.27 3.42
N GLY A 41 5.17 -23.21 2.53
CA GLY A 41 5.08 -24.65 2.82
C GLY A 41 5.89 -25.08 4.06
N SER A 42 7.07 -24.50 4.28
CA SER A 42 7.91 -24.81 5.45
C SER A 42 7.38 -24.20 6.75
N LEU A 43 6.82 -22.98 6.68
CA LEU A 43 6.30 -22.25 7.84
C LEU A 43 4.95 -22.82 8.31
N ALA A 44 4.10 -23.21 7.37
CA ALA A 44 2.82 -23.86 7.65
C ALA A 44 3.00 -25.22 8.33
N TYR A 45 4.00 -25.99 7.91
CA TYR A 45 4.35 -27.26 8.54
C TYR A 45 4.80 -27.09 10.01
N LYS A 46 5.49 -25.98 10.31
CA LYS A 46 6.10 -25.72 11.63
C LYS A 46 5.14 -25.09 12.67
N TYR A 47 4.18 -24.27 12.24
CA TYR A 47 3.34 -23.49 13.17
C TYR A 47 1.83 -23.79 13.10
N HIS A 48 1.34 -24.42 12.03
CA HIS A 48 -0.10 -24.68 11.83
C HIS A 48 -0.39 -26.08 11.26
N GLY A 49 0.47 -27.07 11.56
CA GLY A 49 0.22 -28.47 11.21
C GLY A 49 0.10 -28.75 9.70
N GLY A 50 0.69 -27.91 8.86
CA GLY A 50 0.66 -28.04 7.39
C GLY A 50 -0.43 -27.25 6.68
N ASN A 51 -1.23 -26.42 7.38
CA ASN A 51 -2.30 -25.65 6.75
C ASN A 51 -1.77 -24.37 6.05
N THR A 52 -1.13 -24.55 4.89
CA THR A 52 -0.57 -23.46 4.05
C THR A 52 -1.64 -22.48 3.56
N PHE A 53 -2.90 -22.93 3.50
CA PHE A 53 -4.02 -22.13 3.04
C PHE A 53 -4.30 -20.90 3.94
N TYR A 54 -4.02 -20.99 5.24
CA TYR A 54 -4.21 -19.88 6.17
C TYR A 54 -3.35 -18.66 5.80
N TYR A 55 -2.05 -18.88 5.55
CA TYR A 55 -1.15 -17.79 5.18
C TYR A 55 -1.43 -17.25 3.78
N PHE A 56 -1.83 -18.12 2.85
CA PHE A 56 -2.26 -17.70 1.52
C PHE A 56 -3.50 -16.78 1.60
N LEU A 57 -4.52 -17.17 2.37
CA LEU A 57 -5.72 -16.36 2.58
C LEU A 57 -5.40 -15.03 3.28
N LYS A 58 -4.55 -15.05 4.32
CA LYS A 58 -4.15 -13.83 5.03
C LYS A 58 -3.39 -12.87 4.11
N HIS A 59 -2.45 -13.37 3.32
CA HIS A 59 -1.71 -12.53 2.37
C HIS A 59 -2.60 -12.04 1.23
N GLY A 60 -3.47 -12.92 0.71
CA GLY A 60 -4.45 -12.59 -0.32
C GLY A 60 -5.45 -11.51 0.11
N SER A 61 -5.94 -11.56 1.36
CA SER A 61 -6.86 -10.55 1.88
C SER A 61 -6.17 -9.19 2.08
N LEU A 62 -4.94 -9.16 2.58
CA LEU A 62 -4.13 -7.94 2.68
C LEU A 62 -3.82 -7.35 1.31
N MET A 63 -3.46 -8.19 0.34
CA MET A 63 -3.22 -7.76 -1.04
C MET A 63 -4.48 -7.19 -1.69
N PHE A 64 -5.62 -7.85 -1.52
CA PHE A 64 -6.91 -7.36 -2.01
C PHE A 64 -7.27 -6.00 -1.40
N PHE A 65 -7.08 -5.84 -0.09
CA PHE A 65 -7.33 -4.57 0.58
C PHE A 65 -6.39 -3.46 0.09
N GLY A 66 -5.11 -3.76 -0.15
CA GLY A 66 -4.15 -2.83 -0.74
C GLY A 66 -4.53 -2.40 -2.15
N LEU A 67 -4.97 -3.34 -3.00
CA LEU A 67 -5.47 -3.04 -4.35
C LEU A 67 -6.75 -2.20 -4.32
N LEU A 68 -7.65 -2.47 -3.37
CA LEU A 68 -8.85 -1.67 -3.17
C LEU A 68 -8.50 -0.23 -2.78
N ILE A 69 -7.57 -0.03 -1.84
CA ILE A 69 -7.08 1.31 -1.46
C ILE A 69 -6.46 2.01 -2.67
N MET A 70 -5.63 1.32 -3.45
CA MET A 70 -5.01 1.88 -4.66
C MET A 70 -6.07 2.34 -5.67
N PHE A 71 -7.12 1.53 -5.89
CA PHE A 71 -8.22 1.87 -6.78
C PHE A 71 -8.99 3.10 -6.29
N LEU A 72 -9.33 3.15 -5.00
CA LEU A 72 -10.00 4.31 -4.41
C LEU A 72 -9.13 5.57 -4.47
N ALA A 73 -7.83 5.45 -4.21
CA ALA A 73 -6.88 6.55 -4.30
C ALA A 73 -6.79 7.11 -5.74
N HIS A 74 -6.83 6.26 -6.76
CA HIS A 74 -6.83 6.69 -8.17
C HIS A 74 -8.05 7.55 -8.52
N LEU A 75 -9.20 7.34 -7.89
CA LEU A 75 -10.41 8.13 -8.11
C LEU A 75 -10.34 9.54 -7.49
N VAL A 76 -9.40 9.80 -6.57
CA VAL A 76 -9.27 11.09 -5.89
C VAL A 76 -8.43 12.06 -6.73
N ASN A 77 -8.92 13.29 -6.89
CA ASN A 77 -8.20 14.33 -7.63
C ASN A 77 -6.89 14.74 -6.91
N TYR A 78 -5.80 14.87 -7.67
CA TYR A 78 -4.46 15.24 -7.19
C TYR A 78 -4.43 16.52 -6.32
N LYS A 79 -5.36 17.47 -6.52
CA LYS A 79 -5.45 18.70 -5.72
C LYS A 79 -5.74 18.44 -4.23
N TYR A 80 -6.46 17.37 -3.92
CA TYR A 80 -6.74 16.99 -2.52
C TYR A 80 -5.49 16.47 -1.82
N TYR A 81 -4.63 15.74 -2.52
CA TYR A 81 -3.37 15.20 -1.98
C TYR A 81 -2.43 16.31 -1.48
N SER A 82 -2.43 17.47 -2.13
CA SER A 82 -1.64 18.63 -1.69
C SER A 82 -2.11 19.20 -0.33
N ARG A 83 -3.41 19.15 -0.02
CA ARG A 83 -3.89 19.56 1.32
C ARG A 83 -3.65 18.45 2.34
N LEU A 84 -3.90 17.21 1.93
CA LEU A 84 -3.73 16.03 2.76
C LEU A 84 -2.27 15.86 3.21
N SER A 85 -1.29 16.19 2.37
CA SER A 85 0.13 16.03 2.70
C SER A 85 0.59 16.84 3.91
N GLN A 86 0.04 18.04 4.11
CA GLN A 86 0.35 18.87 5.28
C GLN A 86 -0.20 18.24 6.58
N ILE A 87 -1.38 17.64 6.53
CA ILE A 87 -1.96 16.93 7.67
C ILE A 87 -1.16 15.66 7.95
N LEU A 88 -0.86 14.89 6.89
CA LEU A 88 -0.14 13.63 7.00
C LEU A 88 1.27 13.79 7.55
N ILE A 89 2.01 14.84 7.17
CA ILE A 89 3.35 15.05 7.72
C ILE A 89 3.30 15.44 9.20
N PHE A 90 2.30 16.24 9.59
CA PHE A 90 2.10 16.63 10.99
C PHE A 90 1.64 15.44 11.85
N LEU A 91 0.93 14.47 11.26
CA LEU A 91 0.55 13.22 11.93
C LEU A 91 1.71 12.21 11.95
N ALA A 92 2.51 12.15 10.89
CA ALA A 92 3.60 11.17 10.75
C ALA A 92 4.71 11.39 11.78
N VAL A 93 5.08 12.64 12.07
CA VAL A 93 6.12 12.97 13.08
C VAL A 93 5.79 12.43 14.48
N PRO A 94 4.64 12.76 15.10
CA PRO A 94 4.30 12.23 16.43
C PRO A 94 4.08 10.72 16.38
N LEU A 95 3.58 10.17 15.27
CA LEU A 95 3.42 8.73 15.13
C LEU A 95 4.78 8.00 15.10
N LEU A 96 5.79 8.59 14.45
CA LEU A 96 7.16 8.07 14.47
C LEU A 96 7.78 8.13 15.87
N LEU A 97 7.59 9.24 16.59
CA LEU A 97 8.02 9.37 17.98
C LEU A 97 7.34 8.34 18.87
N LEU A 98 6.04 8.12 18.69
CA LEU A 98 5.30 7.08 19.41
C LEU A 98 5.86 5.70 19.11
N THR A 99 6.20 5.37 17.86
CA THR A 99 6.84 4.08 17.57
C THR A 99 8.25 3.95 18.10
N LEU A 100 8.97 5.05 18.27
CA LEU A 100 10.29 5.02 18.88
C LEU A 100 10.19 4.64 20.38
N VAL A 101 9.15 5.11 21.07
CA VAL A 101 8.94 4.88 22.50
C VAL A 101 8.15 3.59 22.80
N SER A 102 7.13 3.29 21.99
CA SER A 102 6.17 2.20 22.20
C SER A 102 6.29 1.07 21.17
N GLY A 103 7.33 1.08 20.33
CA GLY A 103 7.59 0.02 19.37
C GLY A 103 7.83 -1.31 20.07
N THR A 104 6.87 -2.23 19.93
CA THR A 104 6.98 -3.59 20.49
C THR A 104 8.20 -4.30 19.90
N SER A 105 9.10 -4.76 20.76
CA SER A 105 10.31 -5.52 20.43
C SER A 105 9.96 -6.99 20.13
N LEU A 106 9.30 -7.25 19.00
CA LEU A 106 9.26 -8.60 18.45
C LEU A 106 10.57 -8.83 17.68
N ASN A 107 11.48 -9.64 18.23
CA ASN A 107 12.80 -10.00 17.68
C ASN A 107 13.80 -8.83 17.52
N GLU A 108 14.13 -8.11 18.58
CA GLU A 108 15.28 -7.15 18.61
C GLU A 108 15.18 -5.95 17.63
N ALA A 109 14.01 -5.69 17.04
CA ALA A 109 13.78 -4.54 16.17
C ALA A 109 12.40 -3.90 16.42
N SER A 110 12.32 -3.01 17.42
CA SER A 110 11.16 -2.16 17.74
C SER A 110 10.77 -1.21 16.59
N ARG A 111 10.13 -1.74 15.52
CA ARG A 111 9.77 -0.96 14.32
C ARG A 111 8.32 -1.14 13.86
N TRP A 112 7.54 -1.94 14.57
CA TRP A 112 6.16 -2.23 14.22
C TRP A 112 5.25 -1.77 15.34
N LEU A 113 4.23 -0.99 14.97
CA LEU A 113 3.15 -0.67 15.89
C LEU A 113 2.09 -1.74 15.76
N TYR A 114 1.93 -2.53 16.82
CA TYR A 114 0.81 -3.45 16.91
C TYR A 114 -0.46 -2.66 17.19
N ILE A 115 -1.45 -2.74 16.29
CA ILE A 115 -2.73 -2.06 16.48
C ILE A 115 -3.61 -3.00 17.32
N PRO A 116 -3.89 -2.67 18.60
CA PRO A 116 -4.76 -3.49 19.43
C PRO A 116 -6.16 -3.54 18.81
N GLY A 117 -6.67 -4.75 18.56
CA GLY A 117 -8.01 -5.01 18.03
C GLY A 117 -8.07 -5.56 16.60
N ILE A 118 -7.05 -5.33 15.76
CA ILE A 118 -7.06 -5.80 14.36
C ILE A 118 -6.03 -6.93 14.12
N ASN A 119 -5.17 -7.23 15.11
CA ASN A 119 -4.07 -8.22 15.01
C ASN A 119 -3.19 -8.00 13.75
N LEU A 120 -3.13 -6.76 13.28
CA LEU A 120 -2.28 -6.31 12.20
C LEU A 120 -1.18 -5.42 12.74
N SER A 121 0.02 -5.67 12.25
CA SER A 121 1.19 -4.86 12.53
C SER A 121 1.31 -3.85 11.39
N CYS A 122 1.29 -2.57 11.71
CA CYS A 122 1.52 -1.52 10.72
C CYS A 122 2.88 -0.86 10.96
N GLN A 123 3.63 -0.64 9.88
CA GLN A 123 4.88 0.08 9.95
C GLN A 123 4.62 1.57 9.76
N THR A 124 4.90 2.36 10.80
CA THR A 124 4.65 3.81 10.78
C THR A 124 5.57 4.57 9.82
N SER A 125 6.73 3.99 9.50
CA SER A 125 7.65 4.55 8.50
C SER A 125 7.10 4.49 7.07
N ASP A 126 6.20 3.55 6.74
CA ASP A 126 5.56 3.52 5.43
C ASP A 126 4.60 4.70 5.25
N LEU A 127 3.81 5.01 6.27
CA LEU A 127 2.97 6.21 6.29
C LEU A 127 3.81 7.49 6.22
N ALA A 128 4.92 7.54 6.97
CA ALA A 128 5.82 8.69 6.97
C ALA A 128 6.51 8.91 5.62
N LYS A 129 6.97 7.85 4.96
CA LYS A 129 7.55 7.92 3.61
C LYS A 129 6.55 8.51 2.61
N LEU A 130 5.30 8.03 2.64
CA LEU A 130 4.23 8.54 1.78
C LEU A 130 3.90 10.01 2.09
N ALA A 131 3.78 10.37 3.37
CA ALA A 131 3.56 11.75 3.81
C ALA A 131 4.67 12.69 3.33
N LEU A 132 5.92 12.27 3.48
CA LEU A 132 7.09 13.05 3.08
C LEU A 132 7.12 13.30 1.57
N ILE A 133 6.93 12.25 0.75
CA ILE A 133 6.93 12.39 -0.72
C ILE A 133 5.86 13.38 -1.16
N MET A 134 4.64 13.28 -0.63
CA MET A 134 3.57 14.20 -1.01
C MET A 134 3.79 15.63 -0.50
N TYR A 135 4.38 15.78 0.69
CA TYR A 135 4.69 17.11 1.24
C TYR A 135 5.79 17.79 0.45
N LEU A 136 6.83 17.04 0.07
CA LEU A 136 7.94 17.52 -0.74
C LEU A 136 7.45 17.92 -2.15
N ALA A 137 6.63 17.09 -2.78
CA ALA A 137 6.01 17.41 -4.07
C ALA A 137 5.20 18.72 -4.02
N ARG A 138 4.44 18.93 -2.93
CA ARG A 138 3.73 20.19 -2.69
C ARG A 138 4.68 21.37 -2.51
N LEU A 139 5.73 21.21 -1.71
CA LEU A 139 6.68 22.29 -1.41
C LEU A 139 7.39 22.73 -2.70
N LEU A 140 7.84 21.78 -3.50
CA LEU A 140 8.45 22.02 -4.82
C LEU A 140 7.46 22.70 -5.75
N SER A 141 6.22 22.20 -5.85
CA SER A 141 5.19 22.80 -6.70
C SER A 141 4.86 24.25 -6.32
N LYS A 142 4.91 24.63 -5.04
CA LYS A 142 4.71 26.02 -4.59
C LYS A 142 5.92 26.91 -4.84
N LYS A 143 7.13 26.36 -4.70
CA LYS A 143 8.38 27.08 -4.91
C LYS A 143 8.82 27.14 -6.37
N GLN A 144 8.12 26.45 -7.26
CA GLN A 144 8.40 26.46 -8.70
C GLN A 144 8.25 27.84 -9.34
N GLU A 145 7.46 28.75 -8.75
CA GLU A 145 7.36 30.14 -9.21
C GLU A 145 8.56 31.00 -8.80
N ASP A 146 9.24 30.66 -7.70
CA ASP A 146 10.46 31.33 -7.22
C ASP A 146 11.75 30.82 -7.93
N ILE A 147 11.67 29.69 -8.65
CA ILE A 147 12.81 28.98 -9.28
C ILE A 147 12.84 29.20 -10.82
N LYS A 148 12.00 30.09 -11.36
CA LYS A 148 12.06 30.46 -12.78
C LYS A 148 13.23 31.39 -13.10
#